data_AF-A0A528TS80-F1
#
_entry.id   AF-A0A528TS80-F1
#
_cell.length_a   1.000
_cell.length_b   1.000
_cell.length_c   1.000
_cell.angle_alpha   90.00
_cell.angle_beta   90.00
_cell.angle_gamma   90.00
#
_symmetry.space_group_name_H-M   'P 1'
#
loop_
_entity.id
_entity.type
_entity.pdbx_description
1 polymer ?
#
loop_
_entity_poly.entity_id
_entity_poly.type
_entity_poly.pdbx_seq_one_letter_code
_entity_poly.pdbx_strand_id
1 'polypeptide(L)'
;GLHPSTSYDPDPAYDSYLRQHGFEAENPWEHWANSGEGENGENFNGWLLVHADKAARIPEEHSETPYMTRRAMRFIEDAEAKGEAWCAHLSYIKPHWPYIVPAPYHAMYGKADIQPPVRSEAERVSPNPIFEAFQQERYSKNFSRDEVRETVVPCYMGLIKQIDDQLGHLFDFMEKRGLFKNTLVVFTSDHGDYLGDHWLGEKYLFHD
;
A
#
# COMPACT_ATOMS: atom_id res chain seq x y z
N GLY A 1 4.27 14.18 -1.24
CA GLY A 1 3.96 12.76 -0.97
C GLY A 1 2.48 12.65 -0.67
N LEU A 2 1.94 11.44 -0.54
CA LEU A 2 0.52 11.27 -0.13
C LEU A 2 0.32 11.39 1.38
N HIS A 3 1.41 11.28 2.15
CA HIS A 3 1.37 11.35 3.61
C HIS A 3 1.15 12.80 4.09
N PRO A 4 0.10 13.07 4.89
CA PRO A 4 -0.35 14.41 5.25
C PRO A 4 0.42 15.03 6.42
N SER A 5 1.04 14.21 7.28
CA SER A 5 1.76 14.69 8.47
C SER A 5 3.27 14.69 8.27
N THR A 6 3.73 15.27 7.16
CA THR A 6 5.16 15.54 6.99
C THR A 6 5.46 16.99 7.34
N SER A 7 6.63 17.25 7.93
CA SER A 7 7.11 18.63 8.18
C SER A 7 7.35 19.45 6.92
N TYR A 8 7.20 18.84 5.73
CA TYR A 8 7.54 19.40 4.43
C TYR A 8 6.32 19.79 3.59
N ASP A 9 5.17 19.17 3.82
CA ASP A 9 3.92 19.45 3.10
C ASP A 9 2.72 19.25 4.04
N PRO A 10 2.20 20.32 4.64
CA PRO A 10 1.11 20.25 5.61
C PRO A 10 -0.28 20.06 4.98
N ASP A 11 -0.40 20.15 3.65
CA ASP A 11 -1.67 19.95 2.94
C ASP A 11 -1.41 19.29 1.57
N PRO A 12 -1.16 17.97 1.54
CA PRO A 12 -0.84 17.28 0.30
C PRO A 12 -2.00 17.37 -0.70
N ALA A 13 -1.68 17.34 -1.98
CA ALA A 13 -2.66 17.44 -3.07
C ALA A 13 -3.78 16.36 -3.00
N TYR A 14 -3.53 15.24 -2.32
CA TYR A 14 -4.53 14.21 -2.08
C TYR A 14 -5.56 14.61 -1.01
N ASP A 15 -5.16 15.28 0.07
CA ASP A 15 -6.10 15.80 1.07
C ASP A 15 -7.01 16.86 0.46
N SER A 16 -6.44 17.78 -0.31
CA SER A 16 -7.20 18.75 -1.11
C SER A 16 -8.20 18.06 -2.06
N TYR A 17 -7.78 16.96 -2.72
CA TYR A 17 -8.66 16.16 -3.57
C TYR A 17 -9.80 15.53 -2.76
N LEU A 18 -9.51 14.91 -1.62
CA LEU A 18 -10.50 14.28 -0.76
C LEU A 18 -11.56 15.28 -0.29
N ARG A 19 -11.15 16.46 0.20
CA ARG A 19 -12.08 17.53 0.61
C ARG A 19 -12.97 18.00 -0.54
N GLN A 20 -12.41 18.19 -1.74
CA GLN A 20 -13.20 18.55 -2.93
C GLN A 20 -14.26 17.51 -3.32
N HIS A 21 -14.10 16.25 -2.88
CA HIS A 21 -15.05 15.17 -3.12
C HIS A 21 -15.95 14.89 -1.89
N GLY A 22 -15.95 15.76 -0.89
CA GLY A 22 -16.82 15.69 0.28
C GLY A 22 -16.26 14.87 1.45
N PHE A 23 -15.01 14.41 1.38
CA PHE A 23 -14.35 13.66 2.44
C PHE A 23 -13.65 14.60 3.42
N GLU A 24 -14.45 15.40 4.15
CA GLU A 24 -13.95 16.36 5.13
C GLU A 24 -13.47 15.67 6.41
N ALA A 25 -12.30 16.07 6.88
CA ALA A 25 -11.74 15.71 8.19
C ALA A 25 -10.55 16.64 8.50
N GLU A 26 -10.10 16.67 9.76
CA GLU A 26 -8.84 17.35 10.13
C GLU A 26 -7.66 16.77 9.33
N ASN A 27 -7.60 15.44 9.24
CA ASN A 27 -6.67 14.69 8.40
C ASN A 27 -7.47 13.72 7.50
N PRO A 28 -7.85 14.13 6.27
CA PRO A 28 -8.62 13.31 5.35
C PRO A 28 -7.95 11.98 4.97
N TRP A 29 -6.64 12.00 4.69
CA TRP A 29 -5.90 10.78 4.37
C TRP A 29 -5.93 9.75 5.50
N GLU A 30 -5.78 10.17 6.75
CA GLU A 30 -5.82 9.23 7.89
C GLU A 30 -7.24 8.76 8.19
N HIS A 31 -8.20 9.69 8.21
CA HIS A 31 -9.57 9.40 8.62
C HIS A 31 -10.31 8.56 7.57
N TRP A 32 -10.19 8.91 6.29
CA TRP A 32 -10.94 8.26 5.21
C TRP A 32 -10.13 7.17 4.53
N ALA A 33 -8.91 7.47 4.08
CA ALA A 33 -8.14 6.53 3.26
C ALA A 33 -7.43 5.45 4.07
N ASN A 34 -7.04 5.75 5.31
CA ASN A 34 -6.22 4.86 6.15
C ASN A 34 -6.89 4.46 7.47
N SER A 35 -8.22 4.59 7.54
CA SER A 35 -9.04 4.04 8.63
C SER A 35 -10.35 3.47 8.10
N GLY A 36 -10.92 2.52 8.81
CA GLY A 36 -12.25 1.95 8.60
C GLY A 36 -13.23 2.36 9.70
N GLU A 37 -14.48 1.94 9.55
CA GLU A 37 -15.54 2.17 10.53
C GLU A 37 -16.36 0.92 10.79
N GLY A 38 -16.61 0.62 12.07
CA GLY A 38 -17.52 -0.44 12.50
C GLY A 38 -18.99 0.00 12.50
N GLU A 39 -19.90 -0.96 12.62
CA GLU A 39 -21.35 -0.71 12.60
C GLU A 39 -21.82 0.26 13.70
N ASN A 40 -21.07 0.37 14.82
CA ASN A 40 -21.41 1.27 15.92
C ASN A 40 -20.52 2.53 15.95
N GLY A 41 -19.83 2.84 14.85
CA GLY A 41 -18.91 3.97 14.75
C GLY A 41 -17.54 3.71 15.37
N GLU A 42 -17.16 2.46 15.60
CA GLU A 42 -15.81 2.11 16.04
C GLU A 42 -14.78 2.55 14.98
N ASN A 43 -13.72 3.26 15.40
CA ASN A 43 -12.67 3.67 14.48
C ASN A 43 -11.65 2.54 14.28
N PHE A 44 -11.63 1.94 13.09
CA PHE A 44 -10.64 0.95 12.69
C PHE A 44 -9.40 1.64 12.13
N ASN A 45 -8.56 2.16 13.02
CA ASN A 45 -7.32 2.83 12.64
C ASN A 45 -6.35 1.85 11.93
N GLY A 46 -5.95 2.13 10.68
CA GLY A 46 -5.11 1.26 9.86
C GLY A 46 -3.64 1.14 10.31
N TRP A 47 -3.17 1.99 11.23
CA TRP A 47 -1.86 1.83 11.89
C TRP A 47 -1.85 0.63 12.85
N LEU A 48 -3.01 0.12 13.22
CA LEU A 48 -3.15 -1.05 14.09
C LEU A 48 -3.37 -2.30 13.25
N LEU A 49 -2.39 -3.21 13.25
CA LEU A 49 -2.40 -4.46 12.47
C LEU A 49 -3.67 -5.31 12.65
N VAL A 50 -4.30 -5.23 13.82
CA VAL A 50 -5.54 -5.96 14.14
C VAL A 50 -6.75 -5.49 13.31
N HIS A 51 -6.65 -4.37 12.61
CA HIS A 51 -7.69 -3.83 11.75
C HIS A 51 -7.43 -4.05 10.26
N ALA A 52 -6.37 -4.78 9.90
CA ALA A 52 -6.02 -4.98 8.49
C ALA A 52 -7.09 -5.79 7.72
N ASP A 53 -7.92 -6.56 8.40
CA ASP A 53 -9.06 -7.26 7.81
C ASP A 53 -10.31 -6.38 7.61
N LYS A 54 -10.25 -5.10 7.95
CA LYS A 54 -11.37 -4.15 7.81
C LYS A 54 -11.26 -3.37 6.51
N ALA A 55 -12.41 -3.00 5.96
CA ALA A 55 -12.45 -2.10 4.81
C ALA A 55 -12.08 -0.67 5.23
N ALA A 56 -11.29 0.01 4.41
CA ALA A 56 -11.13 1.46 4.53
C ALA A 56 -12.47 2.17 4.31
N ARG A 57 -12.70 3.30 5.00
CA ARG A 57 -13.90 4.13 4.84
C ARG A 57 -14.03 4.69 3.43
N ILE A 58 -12.90 5.02 2.81
CA ILE A 58 -12.87 5.65 1.49
C ILE A 58 -13.44 4.70 0.42
N PRO A 59 -14.31 5.16 -0.48
CA PRO A 59 -14.66 4.42 -1.69
C PRO A 59 -13.41 4.10 -2.51
N GLU A 60 -13.45 2.97 -3.22
CA GLU A 60 -12.32 2.46 -3.98
C GLU A 60 -11.73 3.51 -4.91
N GLU A 61 -12.57 4.16 -5.71
CA GLU A 61 -12.19 5.09 -6.75
C GLU A 61 -11.48 6.35 -6.24
N HIS A 62 -11.65 6.63 -4.94
CA HIS A 62 -11.07 7.79 -4.27
C HIS A 62 -9.85 7.42 -3.42
N SER A 63 -9.50 6.14 -3.30
CA SER A 63 -8.32 5.69 -2.56
C SER A 63 -7.00 6.08 -3.25
N GLU A 64 -5.89 5.86 -2.55
CA GLU A 64 -4.57 6.37 -2.92
C GLU A 64 -4.08 5.85 -4.28
N THR A 65 -4.22 4.54 -4.53
CA THR A 65 -3.74 3.90 -5.76
C THR A 65 -4.52 4.36 -7.00
N PRO A 66 -5.88 4.38 -6.99
CA PRO A 66 -6.64 4.95 -8.10
C PRO A 66 -6.38 6.44 -8.31
N TYR A 67 -6.29 7.24 -7.24
CA TYR A 67 -5.93 8.66 -7.34
C TYR A 67 -4.60 8.85 -8.09
N MET A 68 -3.54 8.17 -7.67
CA MET A 68 -2.22 8.27 -8.31
C MET A 68 -2.25 7.84 -9.77
N THR A 69 -2.99 6.79 -10.09
CA THR A 69 -3.16 6.30 -11.46
C THR A 69 -3.83 7.35 -12.34
N ARG A 70 -4.91 7.99 -11.87
CA ARG A 70 -5.57 9.07 -12.61
C ARG A 70 -4.70 10.32 -12.75
N ARG A 71 -3.86 10.62 -11.75
CA ARG A 71 -2.87 11.72 -11.86
C ARG A 71 -1.83 11.43 -12.93
N ALA A 72 -1.33 10.20 -13.02
CA ALA A 72 -0.40 9.79 -14.08
C ALA A 72 -1.03 9.89 -15.47
N MET A 73 -2.28 9.41 -15.63
CA MET A 73 -3.00 9.54 -16.90
C MET A 73 -3.11 11.00 -17.33
N ARG A 74 -3.54 11.90 -16.42
CA ARG A 74 -3.62 13.35 -16.72
C ARG A 74 -2.28 13.96 -17.11
N PHE A 75 -1.20 13.59 -16.43
CA PHE A 75 0.15 14.03 -16.78
C PHE A 75 0.53 13.63 -18.22
N ILE A 76 0.22 12.38 -18.61
CA ILE A 76 0.47 11.88 -19.96
C ILE A 76 -0.40 12.64 -20.98
N GLU A 77 -1.68 12.85 -20.69
CA GLU A 77 -2.59 13.61 -21.56
C GLU A 77 -2.09 15.04 -21.81
N ASP A 78 -1.63 15.72 -20.77
CA ASP A 78 -1.10 17.07 -20.85
C ASP A 78 0.18 17.13 -21.70
N ALA A 79 1.06 16.12 -21.57
CA ALA A 79 2.28 16.02 -22.38
C ALA A 79 1.97 15.73 -23.86
N GLU A 80 1.03 14.81 -24.13
CA GLU A 80 0.56 14.53 -25.50
C GLU A 80 -0.03 15.78 -26.16
N ALA A 81 -0.86 16.54 -25.44
CA ALA A 81 -1.48 17.76 -25.95
C ALA A 81 -0.46 18.84 -26.32
N LYS A 82 0.69 18.86 -25.66
CA LYS A 82 1.80 19.80 -25.94
C LYS A 82 2.82 19.24 -26.95
N GLY A 83 2.74 17.96 -27.30
CA GLY A 83 3.73 17.27 -28.12
C GLY A 83 5.09 17.13 -27.44
N GLU A 84 5.11 17.06 -26.10
CA GLU A 84 6.34 16.99 -25.31
C GLU A 84 6.74 15.54 -25.02
N ALA A 85 8.05 15.27 -25.06
CA ALA A 85 8.59 14.03 -24.50
C ALA A 85 8.52 14.09 -22.97
N TRP A 86 8.27 12.96 -22.33
CA TRP A 86 8.04 12.89 -20.90
C TRP A 86 8.76 11.71 -20.25
N CYS A 87 9.01 11.86 -18.94
CA CYS A 87 9.39 10.78 -18.03
C CYS A 87 8.44 10.85 -16.85
N ALA A 88 7.64 9.81 -16.64
CA ALA A 88 6.67 9.74 -15.57
C ALA A 88 7.18 8.79 -14.48
N HIS A 89 7.69 9.35 -13.38
CA HIS A 89 7.97 8.56 -12.17
C HIS A 89 6.67 8.41 -11.37
N LEU A 90 5.87 7.42 -11.76
CA LEU A 90 4.65 7.04 -11.04
C LEU A 90 5.00 6.15 -9.86
N SER A 91 5.11 6.76 -8.68
CA SER A 91 5.49 6.09 -7.44
C SER A 91 4.26 5.88 -6.55
N TYR A 92 3.77 4.64 -6.50
CA TYR A 92 2.70 4.24 -5.60
C TYR A 92 3.24 4.06 -4.18
N ILE A 93 2.48 4.49 -3.16
CA ILE A 93 2.84 4.25 -1.76
C ILE A 93 2.42 2.86 -1.28
N LYS A 94 1.25 2.38 -1.72
CA LYS A 94 0.80 1.02 -1.42
C LYS A 94 1.71 0.02 -2.17
N PRO A 95 1.97 -1.17 -1.59
CA PRO A 95 1.32 -1.77 -0.43
C PRO A 95 1.95 -1.43 0.94
N HIS A 96 2.77 -0.38 1.04
CA HIS A 96 3.28 0.09 2.35
C HIS A 96 2.12 0.40 3.32
N TRP A 97 2.39 0.19 4.60
CA TRP A 97 1.46 0.51 5.69
C TRP A 97 1.06 2.00 5.70
N PRO A 98 -0.11 2.37 6.24
CA PRO A 98 -1.12 1.58 6.97
C PRO A 98 -1.74 0.42 6.16
N TYR A 99 -1.89 -0.75 6.79
CA TYR A 99 -2.48 -1.94 6.18
C TYR A 99 -4.00 -1.88 6.31
N ILE A 100 -4.62 -1.25 5.34
CA ILE A 100 -6.06 -1.19 5.17
C ILE A 100 -6.37 -0.86 3.71
N VAL A 101 -7.42 -1.44 3.15
CA VAL A 101 -7.78 -1.26 1.73
C VAL A 101 -9.30 -1.22 1.59
N PRO A 102 -9.87 -0.47 0.61
CA PRO A 102 -11.31 -0.47 0.38
C PRO A 102 -11.87 -1.84 -0.03
N ALA A 103 -13.20 -1.96 0.03
CA ALA A 103 -13.92 -3.01 -0.69
C ALA A 103 -13.75 -2.87 -2.21
N PRO A 104 -13.72 -3.98 -2.97
CA PRO A 104 -13.83 -5.37 -2.51
C PRO A 104 -12.50 -5.98 -2.02
N TYR A 105 -11.36 -5.31 -2.22
CA TYR A 105 -10.03 -5.88 -2.04
C TYR A 105 -9.73 -6.39 -0.63
N HIS A 106 -10.29 -5.74 0.42
CA HIS A 106 -10.07 -6.16 1.81
C HIS A 106 -10.54 -7.60 2.10
N ALA A 107 -11.48 -8.11 1.30
CA ALA A 107 -12.11 -9.41 1.48
C ALA A 107 -11.82 -10.40 0.33
N MET A 108 -10.91 -10.07 -0.58
CA MET A 108 -10.59 -10.94 -1.73
C MET A 108 -9.74 -12.15 -1.36
N TYR A 109 -8.94 -12.04 -0.30
CA TYR A 109 -8.01 -13.07 0.14
C TYR A 109 -8.28 -13.44 1.60
N GLY A 110 -7.88 -14.63 1.98
CA GLY A 110 -7.97 -15.09 3.36
C GLY A 110 -6.83 -16.03 3.73
N LYS A 111 -6.98 -16.69 4.88
CA LYS A 111 -5.97 -17.59 5.45
C LYS A 111 -5.47 -18.68 4.48
N ALA A 112 -6.35 -19.19 3.62
CA ALA A 112 -6.01 -20.25 2.68
C ALA A 112 -5.07 -19.80 1.56
N ASP A 113 -4.98 -18.49 1.30
CA ASP A 113 -4.14 -17.91 0.25
C ASP A 113 -2.72 -17.56 0.76
N ILE A 114 -2.51 -17.63 2.08
CA ILE A 114 -1.25 -17.24 2.73
C ILE A 114 -0.21 -18.32 2.53
N GLN A 115 0.96 -17.93 2.02
CA GLN A 115 2.13 -18.79 1.98
C GLN A 115 2.72 -18.96 3.39
N PRO A 116 3.20 -20.17 3.77
CA PRO A 116 3.94 -20.36 5.01
C PRO A 116 5.15 -19.41 5.07
N PRO A 117 5.47 -18.84 6.25
CA PRO A 117 6.60 -17.95 6.35
C PRO A 117 7.91 -18.71 6.16
N VAL A 118 8.88 -18.09 5.51
CA VAL A 118 10.23 -18.62 5.33
C VAL A 118 11.02 -18.35 6.61
N ARG A 119 11.00 -19.31 7.54
CA ARG A 119 11.73 -19.22 8.81
C ARG A 119 11.97 -20.59 9.43
N SER A 120 12.98 -20.68 10.29
CA SER A 120 13.28 -21.88 11.08
C SER A 120 13.65 -21.55 12.51
N GLU A 121 13.40 -22.45 13.46
CA GLU A 121 13.82 -22.26 14.87
C GLU A 121 15.34 -22.15 15.01
N ALA A 122 16.10 -22.76 14.09
CA ALA A 122 17.56 -22.67 14.08
C ALA A 122 18.05 -21.22 13.93
N GLU A 123 17.31 -20.35 13.23
CA GLU A 123 17.63 -18.92 13.09
C GLU A 123 17.52 -18.15 14.42
N ARG A 124 16.88 -18.73 15.44
CA ARG A 124 16.74 -18.12 16.78
C ARG A 124 17.71 -18.70 17.80
N VAL A 125 18.42 -19.78 17.46
CA VAL A 125 19.41 -20.38 18.34
C VAL A 125 20.75 -19.69 18.14
N SER A 126 21.10 -18.79 19.08
CA SER A 126 22.33 -18.00 19.04
C SER A 126 22.54 -17.20 17.73
N PRO A 127 21.56 -16.37 17.31
CA PRO A 127 21.74 -15.46 16.19
C PRO A 127 22.90 -14.49 16.45
N ASN A 128 23.46 -13.92 15.38
CA ASN A 128 24.35 -12.78 15.54
C ASN A 128 23.61 -11.65 16.30
N PRO A 129 24.25 -10.92 17.22
CA PRO A 129 23.59 -9.90 18.05
C PRO A 129 22.80 -8.84 17.26
N ILE A 130 23.22 -8.49 16.04
CA ILE A 130 22.49 -7.53 15.20
C ILE A 130 21.18 -8.16 14.71
N PHE A 131 21.24 -9.39 14.20
CA PHE A 131 20.04 -10.10 13.75
C PHE A 131 19.08 -10.33 14.91
N GLU A 132 19.60 -10.70 16.09
CA GLU A 132 18.81 -10.81 17.31
C GLU A 132 18.08 -9.50 17.63
N ALA A 133 18.77 -8.37 17.58
CA ALA A 133 18.17 -7.07 17.85
C ALA A 133 16.97 -6.78 16.92
N PHE A 134 17.11 -7.07 15.62
CA PHE A 134 16.02 -6.92 14.66
C PHE A 134 14.86 -7.91 14.88
N GLN A 135 15.12 -9.13 15.37
CA GLN A 135 14.06 -10.06 15.77
C GLN A 135 13.31 -9.58 17.02
N GLN A 136 13.96 -8.79 17.89
CA GLN A 136 13.36 -8.27 19.13
C GLN A 136 12.51 -7.01 18.95
N GLU A 137 12.57 -6.38 17.77
CA GLU A 137 11.74 -5.25 17.36
C GLU A 137 10.24 -5.54 17.55
N ARG A 138 9.45 -4.49 17.82
CA ARG A 138 8.01 -4.64 18.07
C ARG A 138 7.29 -5.23 16.86
N TYR A 139 7.61 -4.77 15.65
CA TYR A 139 7.00 -5.28 14.43
C TYR A 139 7.40 -6.74 14.17
N SER A 140 8.66 -7.11 14.37
CA SER A 140 9.15 -8.49 14.21
C SER A 140 8.47 -9.46 15.17
N LYS A 141 8.30 -9.07 16.44
CA LYS A 141 7.54 -9.86 17.42
C LYS A 141 6.08 -10.03 17.04
N ASN A 142 5.45 -9.01 16.44
CA ASN A 142 4.07 -9.11 15.98
C ASN A 142 3.97 -10.03 14.76
N PHE A 143 4.79 -9.84 13.72
CA PHE A 143 4.77 -10.69 12.53
C PHE A 143 5.28 -12.12 12.77
N SER A 144 5.98 -12.37 13.88
CA SER A 144 6.30 -13.73 14.32
C SER A 144 5.07 -14.52 14.78
N ARG A 145 3.94 -13.86 15.08
CA ARG A 145 2.68 -14.48 15.50
C ARG A 145 1.82 -14.81 14.28
N ASP A 146 1.41 -16.06 14.15
CA ASP A 146 0.65 -16.51 12.98
C ASP A 146 -0.69 -15.78 12.85
N GLU A 147 -1.36 -15.49 13.97
CA GLU A 147 -2.63 -14.74 13.93
C GLU A 147 -2.48 -13.32 13.37
N VAL A 148 -1.31 -12.68 13.55
CA VAL A 148 -1.06 -11.35 12.96
C VAL A 148 -0.87 -11.48 11.45
N ARG A 149 -0.11 -12.49 11.00
CA ARG A 149 0.06 -12.76 9.57
C ARG A 149 -1.27 -13.10 8.91
N GLU A 150 -2.10 -13.90 9.58
CA GLU A 150 -3.43 -14.28 9.12
C GLU A 150 -4.38 -13.10 8.92
N THR A 151 -4.19 -12.00 9.65
CA THR A 151 -4.95 -10.75 9.47
C THR A 151 -4.31 -9.82 8.43
N VAL A 152 -2.98 -9.66 8.45
CA VAL A 152 -2.29 -8.61 7.67
C VAL A 152 -1.97 -9.03 6.23
N VAL A 153 -1.50 -10.27 6.03
CA VAL A 153 -1.05 -10.73 4.70
C VAL A 153 -2.19 -10.69 3.66
N PRO A 154 -3.43 -11.11 3.97
CA PRO A 154 -4.53 -10.98 3.01
C PRO A 154 -4.82 -9.52 2.59
N CYS A 155 -4.70 -8.57 3.53
CA CYS A 155 -4.83 -7.14 3.21
C CYS A 155 -3.69 -6.66 2.30
N TYR A 156 -2.46 -7.08 2.57
CA TYR A 156 -1.30 -6.77 1.74
C TYR A 156 -1.49 -7.29 0.31
N MET A 157 -2.02 -8.51 0.15
CA MET A 157 -2.40 -9.07 -1.14
C MET A 157 -3.53 -8.28 -1.81
N GLY A 158 -4.53 -7.83 -1.05
CA GLY A 158 -5.60 -6.95 -1.54
C GLY A 158 -5.08 -5.62 -2.08
N LEU A 159 -4.13 -4.99 -1.39
CA LEU A 159 -3.45 -3.77 -1.85
C LEU A 159 -2.68 -4.01 -3.17
N ILE A 160 -1.95 -5.12 -3.27
CA ILE A 160 -1.28 -5.50 -4.52
C ILE A 160 -2.29 -5.73 -5.64
N LYS A 161 -3.41 -6.40 -5.36
CA LYS A 161 -4.45 -6.63 -6.37
C LYS A 161 -5.08 -5.32 -6.86
N GLN A 162 -5.28 -4.34 -5.98
CA GLN A 162 -5.71 -3.01 -6.39
C GLN A 162 -4.68 -2.33 -7.31
N ILE A 163 -3.38 -2.46 -7.02
CA ILE A 163 -2.33 -1.92 -7.90
C ILE A 163 -2.38 -2.60 -9.28
N ASP A 164 -2.52 -3.93 -9.32
CA ASP A 164 -2.66 -4.70 -10.56
C ASP A 164 -3.86 -4.20 -11.41
N ASP A 165 -5.04 -4.02 -10.79
CA ASP A 165 -6.22 -3.52 -11.51
C ASP A 165 -6.03 -2.08 -12.01
N GLN A 166 -5.39 -1.22 -11.22
CA GLN A 166 -5.12 0.16 -11.62
C GLN A 166 -4.04 0.26 -12.70
N LEU A 167 -3.04 -0.62 -12.71
CA LEU A 167 -2.12 -0.76 -13.84
C LEU A 167 -2.85 -1.22 -15.10
N GLY A 168 -3.80 -2.14 -14.98
CA GLY A 168 -4.71 -2.52 -16.07
C GLY A 168 -5.43 -1.30 -16.67
N HIS A 169 -5.99 -0.43 -15.83
CA HIS A 169 -6.62 0.82 -16.29
C HIS A 169 -5.65 1.79 -16.98
N LEU A 170 -4.41 1.92 -16.47
CA LEU A 170 -3.38 2.77 -17.08
C LEU A 170 -2.95 2.21 -18.44
N PHE A 171 -2.75 0.90 -18.54
CA PHE A 171 -2.34 0.25 -19.78
C PHE A 171 -3.45 0.28 -20.82
N ASP A 172 -4.71 0.06 -20.45
CA ASP A 172 -5.86 0.25 -21.35
C ASP A 172 -5.94 1.68 -21.91
N PHE A 173 -5.65 2.68 -21.06
CA PHE A 173 -5.58 4.07 -21.47
C PHE A 173 -4.45 4.31 -22.49
N MET A 174 -3.27 3.75 -22.24
CA MET A 174 -2.11 3.86 -23.12
C MET A 174 -2.33 3.14 -24.46
N GLU A 175 -2.91 1.94 -24.44
CA GLU A 175 -3.23 1.12 -25.61
C GLU A 175 -4.20 1.87 -26.55
N LYS A 176 -5.29 2.42 -26.00
CA LYS A 176 -6.30 3.18 -26.78
C LYS A 176 -5.72 4.41 -27.47
N ARG A 177 -4.63 4.96 -26.96
CA ARG A 177 -3.90 6.10 -27.53
C ARG A 177 -2.69 5.69 -28.38
N GLY A 178 -2.41 4.39 -28.47
CA GLY A 178 -1.27 3.86 -29.22
C GLY A 178 0.10 4.18 -28.59
N LEU A 179 0.13 4.54 -27.31
CA LEU A 179 1.33 5.00 -26.61
C LEU A 179 2.39 3.90 -26.43
N PHE A 180 1.99 2.63 -26.34
CA PHE A 180 2.92 1.51 -26.21
C PHE A 180 3.92 1.38 -27.38
N LYS A 181 3.65 2.00 -28.53
CA LYS A 181 4.58 2.02 -29.67
C LYS A 181 5.84 2.83 -29.39
N ASN A 182 5.81 3.75 -28.44
CA ASN A 182 6.90 4.69 -28.17
C ASN A 182 7.05 4.99 -26.67
N THR A 183 6.65 4.08 -25.79
CA THR A 183 6.80 4.22 -24.35
C THR A 183 7.46 2.98 -23.76
N LEU A 184 8.61 3.17 -23.12
CA LEU A 184 9.21 2.16 -22.27
C LEU A 184 8.53 2.20 -20.89
N VAL A 185 8.00 1.06 -20.45
CA VAL A 185 7.46 0.90 -19.10
C VAL A 185 8.47 0.11 -18.27
N VAL A 186 8.85 0.68 -17.13
CA VAL A 186 9.66 0.01 -16.10
C VAL A 186 8.80 -0.10 -14.85
N PHE A 187 8.61 -1.31 -14.35
CA PHE A 187 7.90 -1.60 -13.11
C PHE A 187 8.87 -2.25 -12.12
N THR A 188 8.95 -1.70 -10.92
CA THR A 188 9.87 -2.16 -9.87
C THR A 188 9.30 -1.79 -8.49
N SER A 189 9.88 -2.39 -7.45
CA SER A 189 9.73 -1.93 -6.07
C SER A 189 11.02 -1.24 -5.60
N ASP A 190 10.93 -0.44 -4.53
CA ASP A 190 12.09 0.07 -3.81
C ASP A 190 12.69 -0.97 -2.84
N HIS A 191 11.85 -1.82 -2.25
CA HIS A 191 12.21 -2.99 -1.43
C HIS A 191 11.02 -3.98 -1.27
N GLY A 192 11.23 -5.09 -0.54
CA GLY A 192 10.18 -6.04 -0.12
C GLY A 192 9.62 -5.75 1.28
N ASP A 193 8.92 -6.72 1.89
CA ASP A 193 8.55 -6.72 3.33
C ASP A 193 8.65 -8.16 3.85
N TYR A 194 9.25 -8.35 5.03
CA TYR A 194 9.44 -9.66 5.62
C TYR A 194 8.13 -10.36 5.97
N LEU A 195 7.09 -9.64 6.40
CA LEU A 195 5.78 -10.22 6.77
C LEU A 195 5.86 -11.49 7.66
N GLY A 196 6.89 -11.62 8.49
CA GLY A 196 7.14 -12.75 9.40
C GLY A 196 8.24 -13.72 8.97
N ASP A 197 8.75 -13.58 7.75
CA ASP A 197 9.91 -14.33 7.26
C ASP A 197 11.14 -13.96 8.08
N HIS A 198 12.00 -14.95 8.31
CA HIS A 198 13.19 -14.86 9.16
C HIS A 198 12.96 -14.33 10.58
N TRP A 199 11.72 -14.46 11.08
CA TRP A 199 11.27 -13.89 12.36
C TRP A 199 11.31 -12.35 12.41
N LEU A 200 11.20 -11.71 11.24
CA LEU A 200 11.28 -10.27 11.06
C LEU A 200 9.93 -9.71 10.57
N GLY A 201 9.72 -8.43 10.87
CA GLY A 201 8.82 -7.57 10.10
C GLY A 201 9.62 -6.46 9.44
N GLU A 202 8.95 -5.56 8.71
CA GLU A 202 9.61 -4.49 7.97
C GLU A 202 10.62 -5.05 6.94
N LYS A 203 11.66 -4.28 6.57
CA LYS A 203 12.45 -4.50 5.33
C LYS A 203 13.94 -4.16 5.45
N TYR A 204 14.49 -4.22 6.66
CA TYR A 204 15.79 -3.57 6.95
C TYR A 204 17.03 -4.44 6.71
N LEU A 205 16.88 -5.76 6.62
CA LEU A 205 18.00 -6.71 6.49
C LEU A 205 18.13 -7.23 5.05
N PHE A 206 19.12 -8.09 4.83
CA PHE A 206 19.65 -8.40 3.49
C PHE A 206 19.20 -9.75 2.91
N HIS A 207 18.21 -10.41 3.52
CA HIS A 207 17.61 -11.58 2.87
C HIS A 207 16.82 -11.14 1.62
N ASP A 208 16.68 -12.05 0.67
CA ASP A 208 15.91 -11.84 -0.56
C ASP A 208 14.42 -11.53 -0.28
#